data_AF-U9TLX1-F1
#
_entry.id   AF-U9TLX1-F1
#
_cell.length_a   1.000
_cell.length_b   1.000
_cell.length_c   1.000
_cell.angle_alpha   90.00
_cell.angle_beta   90.00
_cell.angle_gamma   90.00
#
_symmetry.space_group_name_H-M   'P 1'
#
loop_
_entity.id
_entity.type
_entity.pdbx_description
1 polymer ?
#
loop_
_entity_poly.entity_id
_entity_poly.type
_entity_poly.pdbx_seq_one_letter_code
_entity_poly.pdbx_strand_id
1 'polypeptide(L)'
;MNNKGLQDIIDMIGENNILFDEMLNLIRIWFNDNGWPRICSFRFDFFMGMQKADRIQMCKRDHSFNFIWYVNSGIRKGFDSNRINELISMYNKAKKTASRDIIELAMVFQDPLVVSVFSARIIEILRKYVDKSSERIPLRLVTNIMQMITKEKETSTLKWCTSMLHFGSNAFRMIFSKNYNLPDLDEKEFYEGFYRHLLFMMVDDRQREAKENNRARKDKTQDVIDTQEIPITPTWISFSEAETHLLGRSDVARKIFCQYIVERTDKGDPVAVHRCLPFIYASLPRNDNDFMHLEMYESMYQSIVTIIIKSHRVRVLCSERWRSVITDLINITPWRLSIQELVVKLFIEFYSDEVANQLTTLGCVERMKLVREWAERMCITGVNMKTGDVKALRHKYLLMIFRSTQVVSGIYSIRPDVCPVLWEIAFQGNKDVNLNAKDARALLEMYL
;
A
#
# COMPACT_ATOMS: atom_id res chain seq x y z
N MET A 1 -8.70 17.87 8.17
CA MET A 1 -8.09 18.73 7.14
C MET A 1 -8.08 20.17 7.65
N ASN A 2 -7.04 20.54 8.39
CA ASN A 2 -6.70 21.92 8.75
C ASN A 2 -5.28 22.18 8.19
N ASN A 3 -5.13 22.21 6.87
CA ASN A 3 -3.87 22.64 6.28
C ASN A 3 -3.92 24.16 6.17
N LYS A 4 -3.28 24.85 7.11
CA LYS A 4 -3.24 26.32 7.18
C LYS A 4 -2.80 26.93 5.85
N GLY A 5 -1.75 26.36 5.22
CA GLY A 5 -1.24 26.86 3.95
C GLY A 5 -2.24 26.74 2.79
N LEU A 6 -3.05 25.68 2.74
CA LEU A 6 -4.10 25.56 1.72
C LEU A 6 -5.20 26.61 1.93
N GLN A 7 -5.58 26.87 3.18
CA GLN A 7 -6.58 27.90 3.49
C GLN A 7 -6.07 29.30 3.14
N ASP A 8 -4.81 29.60 3.45
CA ASP A 8 -4.18 30.87 3.09
C ASP A 8 -4.20 31.09 1.56
N ILE A 9 -3.94 30.03 0.77
CA ILE A 9 -4.03 30.08 -0.71
C ILE A 9 -5.48 30.33 -1.16
N ILE A 10 -6.44 29.60 -0.59
CA ILE A 10 -7.86 29.78 -0.92
C ILE A 10 -8.26 31.24 -0.64
N ASP A 11 -7.99 31.76 0.54
CA ASP A 11 -8.35 33.13 0.94
C ASP A 11 -7.67 34.19 0.07
N MET A 12 -6.41 33.99 -0.30
CA MET A 12 -5.70 34.86 -1.24
C MET A 12 -6.37 34.92 -2.62
N ILE A 13 -6.83 33.78 -3.15
CA ILE A 13 -7.52 33.72 -4.44
C ILE A 13 -8.88 34.41 -4.37
N GLY A 14 -9.58 34.32 -3.23
CA GLY A 14 -10.89 34.95 -3.06
C GLY A 14 -11.89 34.47 -4.11
N GLU A 15 -12.66 35.40 -4.66
CA GLU A 15 -13.52 35.22 -5.83
C GLU A 15 -12.88 35.72 -7.14
N ASN A 16 -11.55 35.88 -7.17
CA ASN A 16 -10.86 36.41 -8.33
C ASN A 16 -10.65 35.32 -9.39
N ASN A 17 -11.35 35.45 -10.53
CA ASN A 17 -11.26 34.49 -11.64
C ASN A 17 -9.86 34.36 -12.23
N ILE A 18 -9.09 35.45 -12.29
CA ILE A 18 -7.73 35.43 -12.86
C ILE A 18 -6.81 34.62 -11.95
N LEU A 19 -6.84 34.88 -10.64
CA LEU A 19 -6.01 34.15 -9.69
C LEU A 19 -6.38 32.66 -9.62
N PHE A 20 -7.66 32.34 -9.77
CA PHE A 20 -8.12 30.96 -9.84
C PHE A 20 -7.59 30.25 -11.09
N ASP A 21 -7.74 30.88 -12.27
CA ASP A 21 -7.26 30.31 -13.53
C ASP A 21 -5.72 30.18 -13.53
N GLU A 22 -4.98 31.14 -12.95
CA GLU A 22 -3.54 31.07 -12.72
C GLU A 22 -3.15 29.94 -11.76
N MET A 23 -3.88 29.76 -10.66
CA MET A 23 -3.63 28.65 -9.74
C MET A 23 -3.79 27.28 -10.41
N LEU A 24 -4.85 27.13 -11.23
CA LEU A 24 -5.04 25.90 -12.00
C LEU A 24 -3.93 25.69 -13.04
N ASN A 25 -3.38 26.75 -13.62
CA ASN A 25 -2.22 26.66 -14.52
C ASN A 25 -0.96 26.27 -13.75
N LEU A 26 -0.71 26.83 -12.57
CA LEU A 26 0.43 26.47 -11.72
C LEU A 26 0.42 24.99 -11.33
N ILE A 27 -0.74 24.45 -10.96
CA ILE A 27 -0.90 23.02 -10.67
C ILE A 27 -0.47 22.16 -11.87
N ARG A 28 -0.85 22.56 -13.10
CA ARG A 28 -0.47 21.84 -14.32
C ARG A 28 1.02 21.95 -14.60
N ILE A 29 1.61 23.13 -14.41
CA ILE A 29 3.06 23.34 -14.58
C ILE A 29 3.83 22.46 -13.60
N TRP A 30 3.49 22.49 -12.31
CA TRP A 30 4.13 21.64 -11.31
C TRP A 30 4.02 20.15 -11.65
N PHE A 31 2.86 19.72 -12.12
CA PHE A 31 2.66 18.32 -12.51
C PHE A 31 3.39 17.96 -13.81
N ASN A 32 3.47 18.87 -14.78
CA ASN A 32 4.27 18.69 -16.00
C ASN A 32 5.77 18.57 -15.71
N ASP A 33 6.26 19.31 -14.72
CA ASP A 33 7.69 19.36 -14.40
C ASP A 33 8.14 18.13 -13.60
N ASN A 34 7.25 17.56 -12.77
CA ASN A 34 7.64 16.56 -11.78
C ASN A 34 6.86 15.22 -11.87
N GLY A 35 5.64 15.23 -12.41
CA GLY A 35 4.78 14.06 -12.47
C GLY A 35 4.27 13.53 -11.12
N TRP A 36 4.47 14.26 -10.03
CA TRP A 36 4.18 13.77 -8.69
C TRP A 36 2.67 13.61 -8.43
N PRO A 37 2.20 12.43 -7.95
CA PRO A 37 0.79 12.18 -7.65
C PRO A 37 0.20 13.13 -6.59
N ARG A 38 1.04 13.62 -5.67
CA ARG A 38 0.63 14.54 -4.61
C ARG A 38 0.12 15.87 -5.15
N ILE A 39 0.53 16.26 -6.36
CA ILE A 39 0.01 17.45 -7.04
C ILE A 39 -1.45 17.21 -7.46
N CYS A 40 -1.79 15.99 -7.87
CA CYS A 40 -3.18 15.59 -8.11
C CYS A 40 -4.03 15.62 -6.83
N SER A 41 -3.46 15.19 -5.69
CA SER A 41 -4.13 15.35 -4.39
C SER A 41 -4.32 16.80 -4.00
N PHE A 42 -3.29 17.63 -4.20
CA PHE A 42 -3.41 19.06 -3.95
C PHE A 42 -4.52 19.69 -4.79
N ARG A 43 -4.63 19.31 -6.08
CA ARG A 43 -5.75 19.74 -6.93
C ARG A 43 -7.09 19.34 -6.32
N PHE A 44 -7.25 18.08 -5.94
CA PHE A 44 -8.47 17.57 -5.34
C PHE A 44 -8.84 18.35 -4.06
N ASP A 45 -7.87 18.55 -3.17
CA ASP A 45 -8.02 19.28 -1.91
C ASP A 45 -8.33 20.76 -2.13
N PHE A 46 -7.73 21.38 -3.15
CA PHE A 46 -8.01 22.76 -3.55
C PHE A 46 -9.49 22.95 -3.94
N PHE A 47 -10.04 22.09 -4.80
CA PHE A 47 -11.46 22.14 -5.16
C PHE A 47 -12.37 21.91 -3.95
N MET A 48 -12.04 20.94 -3.10
CA MET A 48 -12.79 20.66 -1.88
C MET A 48 -12.72 21.82 -0.87
N GLY A 49 -11.59 22.52 -0.80
CA GLY A 49 -11.39 23.70 0.03
C GLY A 49 -12.16 24.90 -0.47
N MET A 50 -12.08 25.22 -1.76
CA MET A 50 -12.86 26.29 -2.40
C MET A 50 -14.37 26.10 -2.20
N GLN A 51 -14.85 24.86 -2.29
CA GLN A 51 -16.25 24.54 -2.00
C GLN A 51 -16.62 24.82 -0.54
N LYS A 52 -15.77 24.43 0.42
CA LYS A 52 -16.01 24.67 1.85
C LYS A 52 -15.96 26.14 2.23
N ALA A 53 -15.25 26.96 1.46
CA ALA A 53 -15.22 28.41 1.59
C ALA A 53 -16.40 29.11 0.87
N ASP A 54 -17.43 28.36 0.46
CA ASP A 54 -18.62 28.81 -0.27
C ASP A 54 -18.36 29.40 -1.68
N ARG A 55 -17.22 29.06 -2.30
CA ARG A 55 -16.79 29.58 -3.62
C ARG A 55 -17.00 28.59 -4.77
N ILE A 56 -18.06 27.77 -4.67
CA ILE A 56 -18.36 26.70 -5.64
C ILE A 56 -18.54 27.19 -7.08
N GLN A 57 -18.98 28.44 -7.28
CA GLN A 57 -19.20 28.99 -8.62
C GLN A 57 -17.90 29.13 -9.41
N MET A 58 -16.78 29.38 -8.74
CA MET A 58 -15.47 29.38 -9.36
C MET A 58 -15.09 27.99 -9.85
N CYS A 59 -15.32 26.98 -9.01
CA CYS A 59 -15.02 25.60 -9.34
C CYS A 59 -15.78 25.11 -10.58
N LYS A 60 -17.04 25.54 -10.77
CA LYS A 60 -17.85 25.17 -11.95
C LYS A 60 -17.29 25.64 -13.29
N ARG A 61 -16.32 26.57 -13.28
CA ARG A 61 -15.59 27.00 -14.49
C ARG A 61 -14.62 25.91 -14.99
N ASP A 62 -14.17 25.04 -14.09
CA ASP A 62 -13.27 23.94 -14.42
C ASP A 62 -14.05 22.69 -14.86
N HIS A 63 -13.64 22.11 -15.99
CA HIS A 63 -14.32 20.96 -16.60
C HIS A 63 -14.23 19.68 -15.75
N SER A 64 -13.21 19.55 -14.91
CA SER A 64 -13.04 18.40 -14.02
C SER A 64 -13.79 18.54 -12.69
N PHE A 65 -14.32 19.72 -12.35
CA PHE A 65 -14.95 19.95 -11.05
C PHE A 65 -16.10 18.98 -10.76
N ASN A 66 -17.04 18.83 -11.69
CA ASN A 66 -18.14 17.88 -11.51
C ASN A 66 -17.58 16.46 -11.32
N PHE A 67 -16.48 16.13 -12.01
CA PHE A 67 -15.87 14.80 -11.91
C PHE A 67 -15.27 14.58 -10.52
N ILE A 68 -14.49 15.56 -10.02
CA ILE A 68 -13.95 15.58 -8.66
C ILE A 68 -15.08 15.44 -7.64
N TRP A 69 -16.19 16.15 -7.84
CA TRP A 69 -17.35 16.06 -6.97
C TRP A 69 -17.93 14.65 -6.90
N TYR A 70 -18.21 14.04 -8.06
CA TYR A 70 -18.78 12.70 -8.13
C TYR A 70 -17.81 11.64 -7.58
N VAL A 71 -16.52 11.76 -7.88
CA VAL A 71 -15.48 10.89 -7.34
C VAL A 71 -15.39 11.03 -5.81
N ASN A 72 -15.35 12.25 -5.27
CA ASN A 72 -15.34 12.49 -3.82
C ASN A 72 -16.60 11.92 -3.13
N SER A 73 -17.78 12.10 -3.73
CA SER A 73 -19.02 11.50 -3.24
C SER A 73 -18.95 9.97 -3.25
N GLY A 74 -18.34 9.40 -4.29
CA GLY A 74 -18.09 7.97 -4.43
C GLY A 74 -17.10 7.43 -3.39
N ILE A 75 -16.01 8.14 -3.12
CA ILE A 75 -15.04 7.80 -2.08
C ILE A 75 -15.72 7.76 -0.70
N ARG A 76 -16.58 8.75 -0.40
CA ARG A 76 -17.22 8.86 0.93
C ARG A 76 -18.38 7.89 1.14
N LYS A 77 -19.19 7.67 0.11
CA LYS A 77 -20.47 6.93 0.22
C LYS A 77 -20.48 5.61 -0.57
N GLY A 78 -19.41 5.28 -1.28
CA GLY A 78 -19.31 4.14 -2.19
C GLY A 78 -19.67 4.46 -3.64
N PHE A 79 -19.17 3.64 -4.57
CA PHE A 79 -19.49 3.71 -6.00
C PHE A 79 -20.54 2.63 -6.37
N ASP A 80 -21.80 3.04 -6.42
CA ASP A 80 -22.87 2.22 -7.00
C ASP A 80 -22.88 2.30 -8.54
N SER A 81 -23.70 1.46 -9.18
CA SER A 81 -23.80 1.42 -10.64
C SER A 81 -24.28 2.74 -11.26
N ASN A 82 -25.12 3.51 -10.55
CA ASN A 82 -25.67 4.77 -11.07
C ASN A 82 -24.58 5.84 -11.13
N ARG A 83 -23.80 5.99 -10.06
CA ARG A 83 -22.67 6.93 -10.00
C ARG A 83 -21.61 6.61 -11.03
N ILE A 84 -21.34 5.32 -11.23
CA ILE A 84 -20.39 4.88 -12.25
C ILE A 84 -20.92 5.23 -13.64
N ASN A 85 -22.22 5.04 -13.90
CA ASN A 85 -22.82 5.44 -15.18
C ASN A 85 -22.77 6.96 -15.41
N GLU A 86 -22.95 7.77 -14.36
CA GLU A 86 -22.76 9.23 -14.44
C GLU A 86 -21.32 9.59 -14.82
N LEU A 87 -20.33 8.99 -14.14
CA LEU A 87 -18.91 9.19 -14.45
C LEU A 87 -18.55 8.73 -15.87
N ILE A 88 -19.09 7.60 -16.33
CA ILE A 88 -18.96 7.12 -17.71
C ILE A 88 -19.52 8.15 -18.70
N SER A 89 -20.70 8.69 -18.44
CA SER A 89 -21.33 9.71 -19.28
C SER A 89 -20.47 10.97 -19.38
N MET A 90 -19.96 11.46 -18.26
CA MET A 90 -19.07 12.62 -18.20
C MET A 90 -17.75 12.37 -18.93
N TYR A 91 -17.14 11.20 -18.72
CA TYR A 91 -15.93 10.80 -19.43
C TYR A 91 -16.13 10.74 -20.94
N ASN A 92 -17.22 10.12 -21.40
CA ASN A 92 -17.55 10.03 -22.82
C ASN A 92 -17.81 11.39 -23.46
N LYS A 93 -18.34 12.36 -22.69
CA LYS A 93 -18.47 13.75 -23.14
C LYS A 93 -17.09 14.40 -23.27
N ALA A 94 -16.23 14.25 -22.27
CA ALA A 94 -14.87 14.79 -22.27
C ALA A 94 -14.02 14.23 -23.42
N LYS A 95 -14.14 12.93 -23.73
CA LYS A 95 -13.47 12.28 -24.88
C LYS A 95 -13.81 12.94 -26.23
N LYS A 96 -14.99 13.54 -26.35
CA LYS A 96 -15.45 14.22 -27.59
C LYS A 96 -15.13 15.71 -27.60
N THR A 97 -14.70 16.27 -26.47
CA THR A 97 -14.41 17.70 -26.29
C THR A 97 -12.90 17.94 -26.25
N ALA A 98 -12.47 19.19 -26.18
CA ALA A 98 -11.09 19.63 -26.40
C ALA A 98 -10.06 18.78 -25.62
N SER A 99 -8.90 18.57 -26.24
CA SER A 99 -7.79 17.78 -25.68
C SER A 99 -7.26 18.28 -24.33
N ARG A 100 -7.56 19.52 -23.94
CA ARG A 100 -7.17 20.10 -22.65
C ARG A 100 -8.01 19.56 -21.48
N ASP A 101 -9.27 19.21 -21.72
CA ASP A 101 -10.20 18.80 -20.66
C ASP A 101 -9.91 17.38 -20.17
N ILE A 102 -9.43 16.53 -21.09
CA ILE A 102 -9.14 15.13 -20.78
C ILE A 102 -7.97 15.01 -19.80
N ILE A 103 -6.99 15.90 -19.89
CA ILE A 103 -5.83 15.92 -18.98
C ILE A 103 -6.26 16.12 -17.54
N GLU A 104 -7.15 17.08 -17.29
CA GLU A 104 -7.59 17.41 -15.94
C GLU A 104 -8.30 16.21 -15.31
N LEU A 105 -9.06 15.46 -16.12
CA LEU A 105 -9.65 14.19 -15.69
C LEU A 105 -8.59 13.11 -15.42
N ALA A 106 -7.57 13.01 -16.28
CA ALA A 106 -6.47 12.07 -16.08
C ALA A 106 -5.74 12.33 -14.75
N MET A 107 -5.50 13.60 -14.42
CA MET A 107 -4.91 14.00 -13.14
C MET A 107 -5.79 13.56 -11.96
N VAL A 108 -7.12 13.70 -12.04
CA VAL A 108 -8.03 13.20 -10.98
C VAL A 108 -7.87 11.69 -10.78
N PHE A 109 -7.74 10.92 -11.85
CA PHE A 109 -7.52 9.47 -11.76
C PHE A 109 -6.11 9.04 -11.36
N GLN A 110 -5.17 9.98 -11.34
CA GLN A 110 -3.82 9.77 -10.84
C GLN A 110 -3.66 10.17 -9.37
N ASP A 111 -4.71 10.74 -8.76
CA ASP A 111 -4.74 10.98 -7.32
C ASP A 111 -4.61 9.66 -6.52
N PRO A 112 -3.68 9.55 -5.55
CA PRO A 112 -3.49 8.36 -4.73
C PRO A 112 -4.75 7.81 -4.05
N LEU A 113 -5.64 8.67 -3.55
CA LEU A 113 -6.87 8.23 -2.88
C LEU A 113 -7.86 7.67 -3.91
N VAL A 114 -8.02 8.33 -5.06
CA VAL A 114 -8.84 7.85 -6.17
C VAL A 114 -8.31 6.49 -6.66
N VAL A 115 -7.00 6.38 -6.89
CA VAL A 115 -6.34 5.13 -7.29
C VAL A 115 -6.65 4.01 -6.30
N SER A 116 -6.45 4.24 -5.00
CA SER A 116 -6.71 3.22 -3.98
C SER A 116 -8.16 2.75 -3.98
N VAL A 117 -9.13 3.67 -4.07
CA VAL A 117 -10.56 3.31 -4.07
C VAL A 117 -10.94 2.53 -5.32
N PHE A 118 -10.42 2.91 -6.49
CA PHE A 118 -10.69 2.20 -7.75
C PHE A 118 -10.03 0.81 -7.76
N SER A 119 -8.79 0.69 -7.28
CA SER A 119 -8.13 -0.61 -7.11
C SER A 119 -8.91 -1.49 -6.13
N ALA A 120 -9.36 -0.94 -5.00
CA ALA A 120 -10.15 -1.71 -4.03
C ALA A 120 -11.48 -2.17 -4.63
N ARG A 121 -12.13 -1.31 -5.43
CA ARG A 121 -13.36 -1.64 -6.14
C ARG A 121 -13.16 -2.77 -7.15
N ILE A 122 -12.05 -2.77 -7.90
CA ILE A 122 -11.70 -3.87 -8.82
C ILE A 122 -11.58 -5.18 -8.06
N ILE A 123 -10.83 -5.19 -6.96
CA ILE A 123 -10.64 -6.39 -6.14
C ILE A 123 -11.98 -6.89 -5.57
N GLU A 124 -12.84 -5.99 -5.12
CA GLU A 124 -14.19 -6.31 -4.63
C GLU A 124 -15.05 -6.98 -5.73
N ILE A 125 -15.00 -6.48 -6.96
CA ILE A 125 -15.76 -7.04 -8.08
C ILE A 125 -15.25 -8.44 -8.44
N LEU A 126 -13.93 -8.60 -8.58
CA LEU A 126 -13.31 -9.90 -8.87
C LEU A 126 -13.68 -10.92 -7.80
N ARG A 127 -13.63 -10.52 -6.53
CA ARG A 127 -14.08 -11.35 -5.42
C ARG A 127 -15.56 -11.71 -5.50
N LYS A 128 -16.44 -10.77 -5.85
CA LYS A 128 -17.87 -11.07 -6.04
C LYS A 128 -18.10 -12.12 -7.12
N TYR A 129 -17.31 -12.15 -8.20
CA TYR A 129 -17.40 -13.22 -9.18
C TYR A 129 -17.00 -14.57 -8.59
N VAL A 130 -15.93 -14.60 -7.78
CA VAL A 130 -15.48 -15.82 -7.09
C VAL A 130 -16.54 -16.30 -6.09
N ASP A 131 -17.11 -15.40 -5.28
CA ASP A 131 -18.05 -15.73 -4.21
C ASP A 131 -19.43 -16.19 -4.72
N LYS A 132 -19.92 -15.59 -5.80
CA LYS A 132 -21.22 -15.95 -6.39
C LYS A 132 -21.25 -17.33 -7.05
N SER A 133 -20.09 -17.90 -7.37
CA SER A 133 -20.04 -19.16 -8.08
C SER A 133 -20.09 -20.37 -7.15
N SER A 134 -20.96 -21.32 -7.50
CA SER A 134 -21.07 -22.63 -6.87
C SER A 134 -20.03 -23.65 -7.37
N GLU A 135 -19.31 -23.34 -8.45
CA GLU A 135 -18.27 -24.21 -9.00
C GLU A 135 -17.11 -24.37 -8.01
N ARG A 136 -16.70 -25.62 -7.80
CA ARG A 136 -15.65 -26.01 -6.84
C ARG A 136 -14.31 -26.29 -7.52
N ILE A 137 -14.32 -26.61 -8.81
CA ILE A 137 -13.11 -26.88 -9.59
C ILE A 137 -12.47 -25.54 -9.99
N PRO A 138 -11.27 -25.19 -9.47
CA PRO A 138 -10.67 -23.86 -9.68
C PRO A 138 -10.54 -23.48 -11.16
N LEU A 139 -10.07 -24.41 -12.01
CA LEU A 139 -9.89 -24.16 -13.44
C LEU A 139 -11.21 -23.83 -14.16
N ARG A 140 -12.28 -24.59 -13.88
CA ARG A 140 -13.60 -24.35 -14.48
C ARG A 140 -14.19 -23.04 -13.97
N LEU A 141 -14.05 -22.78 -12.68
CA LEU A 141 -14.51 -21.55 -12.05
C LEU A 141 -13.87 -20.32 -12.71
N VAL A 142 -12.54 -20.28 -12.78
CA VAL A 142 -11.82 -19.16 -13.39
C VAL A 142 -12.16 -19.05 -14.87
N THR A 143 -12.26 -20.16 -15.60
CA THR A 143 -12.66 -20.13 -17.02
C THR A 143 -14.04 -19.51 -17.22
N ASN A 144 -15.02 -19.87 -16.38
CA ASN A 144 -16.37 -19.32 -16.44
C ASN A 144 -16.39 -17.83 -16.11
N ILE A 145 -15.67 -17.40 -15.07
CA ILE A 145 -15.55 -15.98 -14.70
C ILE A 145 -14.90 -15.20 -15.83
N MET A 146 -13.82 -15.73 -16.43
CA MET A 146 -13.14 -15.08 -17.54
C MET A 146 -14.05 -14.91 -18.75
N GLN A 147 -14.85 -15.93 -19.11
CA GLN A 147 -15.85 -15.80 -20.17
C GLN A 147 -16.88 -14.71 -19.88
N MET A 148 -17.27 -14.52 -18.62
CA MET A 148 -18.16 -13.42 -18.22
C MET A 148 -17.46 -12.07 -18.42
N ILE A 149 -16.26 -11.90 -17.89
CA ILE A 149 -15.48 -10.66 -17.98
C ILE A 149 -15.21 -10.28 -19.44
N THR A 150 -14.82 -11.23 -20.29
CA THR A 150 -14.54 -10.94 -21.70
C THR A 150 -15.79 -10.51 -22.47
N LYS A 151 -16.95 -11.12 -22.18
CA LYS A 151 -18.24 -10.79 -22.81
C LYS A 151 -18.88 -9.51 -22.27
N GLU A 152 -18.41 -8.98 -21.16
CA GLU A 152 -18.90 -7.71 -20.63
C GLU A 152 -18.56 -6.55 -21.57
N LYS A 153 -19.52 -5.62 -21.70
CA LYS A 153 -19.34 -4.36 -22.43
C LYS A 153 -18.18 -3.57 -21.81
N GLU A 154 -17.49 -2.75 -22.59
CA GLU A 154 -16.44 -1.84 -22.09
C GLU A 154 -16.93 -0.92 -20.96
N THR A 155 -18.22 -0.59 -20.97
CA THR A 155 -18.89 0.19 -19.92
C THR A 155 -19.16 -0.58 -18.64
N SER A 156 -18.77 -1.86 -18.56
CA SER A 156 -18.90 -2.61 -17.31
C SER A 156 -18.01 -1.97 -16.25
N THR A 157 -18.49 -2.02 -15.01
CA THR A 157 -17.79 -1.39 -13.90
C THR A 157 -16.34 -1.88 -13.76
N LEU A 158 -16.07 -3.16 -14.00
CA LEU A 158 -14.71 -3.70 -13.95
C LEU A 158 -13.83 -3.12 -15.07
N LYS A 159 -14.26 -3.23 -16.33
CA LYS A 159 -13.49 -2.74 -17.48
C LYS A 159 -13.27 -1.24 -17.38
N TRP A 160 -14.32 -0.48 -17.04
CA TRP A 160 -14.24 0.96 -16.88
C TRP A 160 -13.28 1.37 -15.74
N CYS A 161 -13.37 0.78 -14.54
CA CYS A 161 -12.43 1.10 -13.46
C CYS A 161 -10.98 0.79 -13.87
N THR A 162 -10.76 -0.31 -14.59
CA THR A 162 -9.44 -0.69 -15.12
C THR A 162 -8.92 0.34 -16.10
N SER A 163 -9.75 0.74 -17.08
CA SER A 163 -9.41 1.77 -18.06
C SER A 163 -9.16 3.13 -17.42
N MET A 164 -9.88 3.50 -16.37
CA MET A 164 -9.67 4.77 -15.67
C MET A 164 -8.36 4.80 -14.87
N LEU A 165 -7.97 3.68 -14.24
CA LEU A 165 -6.65 3.57 -13.63
C LEU A 165 -5.54 3.63 -14.69
N HIS A 166 -5.74 3.00 -15.85
CA HIS A 166 -4.81 3.09 -16.97
C HIS A 166 -4.68 4.51 -17.49
N PHE A 167 -5.81 5.18 -17.66
CA PHE A 167 -5.89 6.56 -18.09
C PHE A 167 -5.15 7.50 -17.13
N GLY A 168 -5.41 7.40 -15.82
CA GLY A 168 -4.69 8.17 -14.80
C GLY A 168 -3.19 7.91 -14.78
N SER A 169 -2.78 6.64 -14.91
CA SER A 169 -1.34 6.26 -14.94
C SER A 169 -0.58 6.88 -16.11
N ASN A 170 -1.28 7.28 -17.18
CA ASN A 170 -0.68 7.93 -18.34
C ASN A 170 -0.79 9.47 -18.29
N ALA A 171 -1.40 10.05 -17.25
CA ALA A 171 -1.65 11.49 -17.16
C ALA A 171 -0.37 12.31 -17.34
N PHE A 172 0.70 11.95 -16.64
CA PHE A 172 1.99 12.64 -16.74
C PHE A 172 2.56 12.57 -18.16
N ARG A 173 2.58 11.37 -18.76
CA ARG A 173 3.08 11.18 -20.13
C ARG A 173 2.28 11.98 -21.15
N MET A 174 0.96 12.04 -21.01
CA MET A 174 0.08 12.80 -21.91
C MET A 174 0.39 14.30 -21.88
N ILE A 175 0.61 14.85 -20.68
CA ILE A 175 0.97 16.26 -20.50
C ILE A 175 2.36 16.55 -21.04
N PHE A 176 3.34 15.76 -20.61
CA PHE A 176 4.74 15.94 -20.99
C PHE A 176 4.94 15.85 -22.51
N SER A 177 4.33 14.86 -23.16
CA SER A 177 4.43 14.68 -24.62
C SER A 177 3.48 15.57 -25.41
N LYS A 178 2.57 16.30 -24.74
CA LYS A 178 1.45 17.03 -25.35
C LYS A 178 0.57 16.16 -26.26
N ASN A 179 0.57 14.85 -26.03
CA ASN A 179 -0.25 13.87 -26.73
C ASN A 179 -1.41 13.47 -25.83
N TYR A 180 -2.60 13.98 -26.14
CA TYR A 180 -3.80 13.82 -25.33
C TYR A 180 -4.72 12.71 -25.84
N ASN A 181 -4.21 11.85 -26.72
CA ASN A 181 -4.93 10.66 -27.13
C ASN A 181 -5.10 9.72 -25.93
N LEU A 182 -6.25 9.06 -25.88
CA LEU A 182 -6.50 8.05 -24.85
C LEU A 182 -5.52 6.89 -25.05
N PRO A 183 -4.86 6.43 -23.98
CA PRO A 183 -4.00 5.28 -24.05
C PRO A 183 -4.84 3.99 -24.19
N ASP A 184 -4.44 3.12 -25.11
CA ASP A 184 -5.05 1.81 -25.30
C ASP A 184 -4.53 0.83 -24.24
N LEU A 185 -5.46 0.11 -23.62
CA LEU A 185 -5.16 -0.98 -22.70
C LEU A 185 -5.10 -2.29 -23.49
N ASP A 186 -4.02 -3.06 -23.34
CA ASP A 186 -3.96 -4.43 -23.87
C ASP A 186 -4.93 -5.33 -23.08
N GLU A 187 -6.15 -5.48 -23.60
CA GLU A 187 -7.21 -6.27 -22.99
C GLU A 187 -6.80 -7.74 -22.81
N LYS A 188 -6.01 -8.29 -23.73
CA LYS A 188 -5.61 -9.69 -23.68
C LYS A 188 -4.62 -9.91 -22.55
N GLU A 189 -3.58 -9.08 -22.48
CA GLU A 189 -2.60 -9.16 -21.41
C GLU A 189 -3.24 -8.92 -20.03
N PHE A 190 -4.15 -7.95 -19.94
CA PHE A 190 -4.73 -7.57 -18.66
C PHE A 190 -5.82 -8.53 -18.19
N TYR A 191 -6.80 -8.83 -19.04
CA TYR A 191 -7.92 -9.68 -18.65
C TYR A 191 -7.54 -11.17 -18.73
N GLU A 192 -7.01 -11.63 -19.86
CA GLU A 192 -6.70 -13.05 -20.05
C GLU A 192 -5.40 -13.50 -19.36
N GLY A 193 -4.48 -12.57 -19.08
CA GLY A 193 -3.25 -12.82 -18.32
C GLY A 193 -3.37 -12.47 -16.84
N PHE A 194 -3.30 -11.17 -16.51
CA PHE A 194 -3.20 -10.69 -15.13
C PHE A 194 -4.42 -11.04 -14.26
N TYR A 195 -5.64 -10.67 -14.69
CA TYR A 195 -6.84 -10.98 -13.90
C TYR A 195 -7.11 -12.47 -13.79
N ARG A 196 -6.81 -13.25 -14.82
CA ARG A 196 -6.93 -14.70 -14.77
C ARG A 196 -6.09 -15.30 -13.63
N HIS A 197 -4.81 -14.94 -13.52
CA HIS A 197 -3.95 -15.45 -12.45
C HIS A 197 -4.33 -14.89 -11.08
N LEU A 198 -4.72 -13.62 -11.01
CA LEU A 198 -5.23 -13.03 -9.77
C LEU A 198 -6.51 -13.73 -9.28
N LEU A 199 -7.40 -14.15 -10.20
CA LEU A 199 -8.57 -14.96 -9.86
C LEU A 199 -8.20 -16.35 -9.34
N PHE A 200 -7.18 -17.02 -9.90
CA PHE A 200 -6.68 -18.28 -9.33
C PHE A 200 -6.22 -18.10 -7.88
N MET A 201 -5.50 -17.02 -7.59
CA MET A 201 -5.09 -16.66 -6.23
C MET A 201 -6.30 -16.45 -5.31
N MET A 202 -7.29 -15.68 -5.74
CA MET A 202 -8.52 -15.43 -4.97
C MET A 202 -9.38 -16.67 -4.73
N VAL A 203 -9.46 -17.57 -5.72
CA VAL A 203 -10.20 -18.83 -5.59
C VAL A 203 -9.55 -19.73 -4.55
N ASP A 204 -8.22 -19.85 -4.59
CA ASP A 204 -7.47 -20.63 -3.60
C ASP A 204 -7.64 -20.03 -2.19
N ASP A 205 -7.55 -18.70 -2.06
CA ASP A 205 -7.79 -18.01 -0.78
C ASP A 205 -9.18 -18.32 -0.22
N ARG A 206 -10.24 -18.23 -1.04
CA ARG A 206 -11.60 -18.56 -0.61
C ARG A 206 -11.69 -19.99 -0.10
N GLN A 207 -11.04 -20.94 -0.78
CA GLN A 207 -11.05 -22.34 -0.38
C GLN A 207 -10.29 -22.56 0.94
N ARG A 208 -9.16 -21.87 1.15
CA ARG A 208 -8.41 -21.91 2.42
C ARG A 208 -9.22 -21.28 3.56
N GLU A 209 -9.76 -20.08 3.37
CA GLU A 209 -10.62 -19.39 4.33
C GLU A 209 -11.80 -20.29 4.76
N ALA A 210 -12.47 -20.96 3.80
CA ALA A 210 -13.57 -21.88 4.12
C ALA A 210 -13.11 -23.08 4.96
N LYS A 211 -11.92 -23.65 4.69
CA LYS A 211 -11.35 -24.76 5.47
C LYS A 211 -10.99 -24.31 6.88
N GLU A 212 -10.37 -23.15 7.03
CA GLU A 212 -9.97 -22.59 8.33
C GLU A 212 -11.18 -22.23 9.18
N ASN A 213 -12.18 -21.55 8.61
CA ASN A 213 -13.44 -21.26 9.31
C ASN A 213 -14.17 -22.53 9.79
N ASN A 214 -14.11 -23.61 9.02
CA ASN A 214 -14.67 -24.90 9.43
C ASN A 214 -13.86 -25.59 10.54
N ARG A 215 -12.55 -25.31 10.64
CA ARG A 215 -11.70 -25.80 11.75
C ARG A 215 -11.93 -24.99 13.02
N ALA A 216 -11.93 -23.66 12.94
CA ALA A 216 -12.15 -22.77 14.08
C ALA A 216 -13.52 -23.00 14.75
N ARG A 217 -14.55 -23.34 13.97
CA ARG A 217 -15.87 -23.73 14.52
C ARG A 217 -15.81 -24.99 15.40
N LYS A 218 -14.84 -25.86 15.18
CA LYS A 218 -14.68 -27.13 15.92
C LYS A 218 -13.78 -27.00 17.14
N ASP A 219 -12.88 -26.03 17.17
CA ASP A 219 -11.90 -25.85 18.24
C ASP A 219 -11.72 -24.36 18.57
N LYS A 220 -12.35 -23.90 19.65
CA LYS A 220 -12.45 -22.47 20.01
C LYS A 220 -11.21 -21.92 20.72
N THR A 221 -10.25 -22.77 21.09
CA THR A 221 -9.14 -22.41 22.00
C THR A 221 -7.80 -22.22 21.28
N GLN A 222 -7.72 -22.55 19.99
CA GLN A 222 -6.46 -22.69 19.25
C GLN A 222 -6.14 -21.50 18.29
N ASP A 223 -6.95 -20.44 18.25
CA ASP A 223 -6.92 -19.47 17.14
C ASP A 223 -5.73 -18.47 17.14
N VAL A 224 -4.97 -18.33 18.24
CA VAL A 224 -3.89 -17.33 18.33
C VAL A 224 -2.49 -17.93 18.11
N ILE A 225 -2.25 -19.16 18.58
CA ILE A 225 -0.96 -19.84 18.44
C ILE A 225 -1.05 -20.81 17.27
N ASP A 226 -0.47 -20.40 16.14
CA ASP A 226 -0.46 -21.17 14.91
C ASP A 226 0.96 -21.71 14.65
N THR A 227 1.14 -23.01 14.79
CA THR A 227 2.41 -23.69 14.53
C THR A 227 2.51 -24.26 13.12
N GLN A 228 1.51 -24.04 12.26
CA GLN A 228 1.51 -24.57 10.91
C GLN A 228 2.43 -23.74 10.03
N GLU A 229 3.28 -24.41 9.25
CA GLU A 229 4.05 -23.74 8.21
C GLU A 229 3.13 -23.28 7.06
N ILE A 230 3.67 -22.39 6.23
CA ILE A 230 2.99 -21.97 5.00
C ILE A 230 3.02 -23.14 4.01
N PRO A 231 1.87 -23.55 3.46
CA PRO A 231 1.85 -24.60 2.45
C PRO A 231 2.59 -24.14 1.19
N ILE A 232 3.28 -25.09 0.54
CA ILE A 232 3.94 -24.85 -0.75
C ILE A 232 2.90 -24.32 -1.73
N THR A 233 3.18 -23.16 -2.32
CA THR A 233 2.29 -22.56 -3.32
C THR A 233 2.32 -23.41 -4.60
N PRO A 234 1.17 -23.93 -5.06
CA PRO A 234 1.10 -24.63 -6.33
C PRO A 234 1.44 -23.72 -7.52
N THR A 235 2.17 -24.23 -8.49
CA THR A 235 2.63 -23.46 -9.67
C THR A 235 1.49 -22.84 -10.48
N TRP A 236 0.31 -23.47 -10.52
CA TRP A 236 -0.86 -22.98 -11.24
C TRP A 236 -1.55 -21.77 -10.60
N ILE A 237 -1.17 -21.39 -9.37
CA ILE A 237 -1.67 -20.20 -8.67
C ILE A 237 -0.64 -19.05 -8.71
N SER A 238 0.62 -19.38 -9.00
CA SER A 238 1.69 -18.40 -9.09
C SER A 238 1.59 -17.59 -10.38
N PHE A 239 2.02 -16.32 -10.32
CA PHE A 239 2.26 -15.53 -11.53
C PHE A 239 3.38 -16.18 -12.35
N SER A 240 3.24 -16.14 -13.66
CA SER A 240 4.34 -16.53 -14.57
C SER A 240 5.33 -15.38 -14.73
N GLU A 241 6.37 -15.61 -15.51
CA GLU A 241 7.33 -14.56 -15.88
C GLU A 241 6.63 -13.39 -16.60
N ALA A 242 5.60 -13.67 -17.42
CA ALA A 242 4.85 -12.63 -18.12
C ALA A 242 4.10 -11.70 -17.16
N GLU A 243 3.34 -12.22 -16.18
CA GLU A 243 2.65 -11.37 -15.20
C GLU A 243 3.64 -10.66 -14.27
N THR A 244 4.75 -11.30 -13.92
CA THR A 244 5.80 -10.67 -13.10
C THR A 244 6.45 -9.50 -13.86
N HIS A 245 6.72 -9.68 -15.16
CA HIS A 245 7.20 -8.60 -16.03
C HIS A 245 6.14 -7.50 -16.20
N LEU A 246 4.85 -7.87 -16.27
CA LEU A 246 3.75 -6.91 -16.31
C LEU A 246 3.71 -6.04 -15.04
N LEU A 247 3.91 -6.61 -13.85
CA LEU A 247 4.09 -5.83 -12.62
C LEU A 247 5.29 -4.87 -12.74
N GLY A 248 6.37 -5.28 -13.40
CA GLY A 248 7.52 -4.40 -13.63
C GLY A 248 7.23 -3.16 -14.49
N ARG A 249 6.27 -3.24 -15.43
CA ARG A 249 6.03 -2.19 -16.44
C ARG A 249 4.67 -1.48 -16.39
N SER A 250 3.69 -2.05 -15.70
CA SER A 250 2.31 -1.53 -15.68
C SER A 250 1.93 -1.04 -14.29
N ASP A 251 1.79 0.28 -14.15
CA ASP A 251 1.26 0.92 -12.95
C ASP A 251 -0.09 0.35 -12.53
N VAL A 252 -0.96 0.05 -13.49
CA VAL A 252 -2.31 -0.45 -13.22
C VAL A 252 -2.26 -1.82 -12.56
N ALA A 253 -1.46 -2.75 -13.13
CA ALA A 253 -1.29 -4.09 -12.58
C ALA A 253 -0.71 -4.01 -11.17
N ARG A 254 0.33 -3.18 -10.96
CA ARG A 254 0.93 -2.95 -9.64
C ARG A 254 -0.06 -2.38 -8.63
N LYS A 255 -0.80 -1.33 -8.98
CA LYS A 255 -1.79 -0.67 -8.09
C LYS A 255 -2.83 -1.68 -7.59
N ILE A 256 -3.37 -2.49 -8.50
CA ILE A 256 -4.36 -3.52 -8.19
C ILE A 256 -3.74 -4.65 -7.35
N PHE A 257 -2.52 -5.10 -7.70
CA PHE A 257 -1.85 -6.17 -6.97
C PHE A 257 -1.46 -5.74 -5.55
N CYS A 258 -0.92 -4.54 -5.38
CA CYS A 258 -0.64 -3.96 -4.05
C CYS A 258 -1.90 -3.88 -3.20
N GLN A 259 -3.01 -3.43 -3.79
CA GLN A 259 -4.29 -3.35 -3.08
C GLN A 259 -4.80 -4.73 -2.65
N TYR A 260 -4.62 -5.76 -3.48
CA TYR A 260 -4.92 -7.14 -3.11
C TYR A 260 -4.11 -7.58 -1.89
N ILE A 261 -2.79 -7.36 -1.86
CA ILE A 261 -1.93 -7.73 -0.73
C ILE A 261 -2.34 -7.00 0.55
N VAL A 262 -2.62 -5.69 0.46
CA VAL A 262 -3.09 -4.88 1.59
C VAL A 262 -4.38 -5.46 2.18
N GLU A 263 -5.32 -5.85 1.33
CA GLU A 263 -6.57 -6.45 1.78
C GLU A 263 -6.39 -7.87 2.37
N ARG A 264 -5.49 -8.68 1.82
CA ARG A 264 -5.13 -9.98 2.43
C ARG A 264 -4.47 -9.81 3.79
N THR A 265 -3.66 -8.76 3.95
CA THR A 265 -3.07 -8.40 5.24
C THR A 265 -4.15 -7.98 6.23
N ASP A 266 -5.12 -7.16 5.81
CA ASP A 266 -6.24 -6.72 6.66
C ASP A 266 -7.07 -7.89 7.17
N LYS A 267 -7.41 -8.82 6.27
CA LYS A 267 -8.08 -10.09 6.61
C LYS A 267 -7.26 -11.04 7.48
N GLY A 268 -5.98 -10.76 7.65
CA GLY A 268 -5.09 -11.58 8.45
C GLY A 268 -4.74 -12.92 7.79
N ASP A 269 -4.56 -12.96 6.47
CA ASP A 269 -4.15 -14.15 5.71
C ASP A 269 -2.65 -14.12 5.37
N PRO A 270 -1.79 -14.68 6.24
CA PRO A 270 -0.35 -14.69 6.00
C PRO A 270 0.05 -15.53 4.79
N VAL A 271 -0.74 -16.55 4.42
CA VAL A 271 -0.42 -17.42 3.27
C VAL A 271 -0.54 -16.65 1.97
N ALA A 272 -1.62 -15.88 1.81
CA ALA A 272 -1.80 -15.05 0.63
C ALA A 272 -0.76 -13.92 0.56
N VAL A 273 -0.45 -13.28 1.69
CA VAL A 273 0.56 -12.21 1.73
C VAL A 273 1.94 -12.76 1.36
N HIS A 274 2.40 -13.84 2.02
CA HIS A 274 3.67 -14.50 1.73
C HIS A 274 3.79 -14.89 0.26
N ARG A 275 2.74 -15.49 -0.32
CA ARG A 275 2.72 -15.87 -1.74
C ARG A 275 2.98 -14.68 -2.68
N CYS A 276 2.59 -13.47 -2.30
CA CYS A 276 2.69 -12.31 -3.17
C CYS A 276 4.03 -11.57 -3.07
N LEU A 277 4.70 -11.63 -1.91
CA LEU A 277 5.93 -10.86 -1.66
C LEU A 277 7.08 -11.17 -2.63
N PRO A 278 7.31 -12.41 -3.09
CA PRO A 278 8.32 -12.70 -4.12
C PRO A 278 8.10 -11.93 -5.43
N PHE A 279 6.85 -11.74 -5.85
CA PHE A 279 6.53 -10.99 -7.07
C PHE A 279 6.73 -9.49 -6.88
N ILE A 280 6.51 -8.97 -5.67
CA ILE A 280 6.88 -7.59 -5.34
C ILE A 280 8.40 -7.42 -5.42
N TYR A 281 9.16 -8.31 -4.78
CA TYR A 281 10.62 -8.27 -4.81
C TYR A 281 11.17 -8.34 -6.24
N ALA A 282 10.65 -9.26 -7.06
CA ALA A 282 11.06 -9.43 -8.45
C ALA A 282 10.71 -8.24 -9.35
N SER A 283 9.72 -7.44 -8.96
CA SER A 283 9.25 -6.27 -9.71
C SER A 283 9.67 -4.94 -9.09
N LEU A 284 10.57 -4.93 -8.10
CA LEU A 284 11.13 -3.67 -7.59
C LEU A 284 11.86 -2.91 -8.71
N PRO A 285 11.72 -1.57 -8.80
CA PRO A 285 12.47 -0.78 -9.76
C PRO A 285 13.96 -0.92 -9.48
N ARG A 286 14.73 -1.07 -10.56
CA ARG A 286 16.19 -1.20 -10.50
C ARG A 286 16.89 0.14 -10.28
N ASN A 287 16.23 1.24 -10.64
CA ASN A 287 16.77 2.60 -10.57
C ASN A 287 15.81 3.51 -9.79
N ASP A 288 16.37 4.47 -9.08
CA ASP A 288 15.62 5.42 -8.24
C ASP A 288 14.80 6.45 -9.04
N ASN A 289 14.88 6.43 -10.37
CA ASN A 289 14.26 7.42 -11.25
C ASN A 289 12.76 7.15 -11.51
N ASP A 290 12.27 5.93 -11.26
CA ASP A 290 10.83 5.62 -11.40
C ASP A 290 10.08 5.94 -10.10
N PHE A 291 9.95 7.24 -9.81
CA PHE A 291 9.34 7.74 -8.58
C PHE A 291 7.92 7.19 -8.33
N MET A 292 7.15 7.01 -9.39
CA MET A 292 5.76 6.53 -9.31
C MET A 292 5.70 5.08 -8.85
N HIS A 293 6.57 4.25 -9.43
CA HIS A 293 6.74 2.86 -9.02
C HIS A 293 7.18 2.76 -7.56
N LEU A 294 8.13 3.63 -7.16
CA LEU A 294 8.66 3.70 -5.80
C LEU A 294 7.60 4.04 -4.77
N GLU A 295 6.91 5.17 -4.95
CA GLU A 295 5.94 5.70 -3.98
C GLU A 295 4.79 4.71 -3.75
N MET A 296 4.39 3.97 -4.77
CA MET A 296 3.34 2.96 -4.64
C MET A 296 3.75 1.78 -3.74
N TYR A 297 4.95 1.23 -3.92
CA TYR A 297 5.43 0.14 -3.07
C TYR A 297 5.69 0.61 -1.65
N GLU A 298 6.22 1.82 -1.46
CA GLU A 298 6.33 2.43 -0.12
C GLU A 298 4.95 2.58 0.54
N SER A 299 3.94 3.07 -0.19
CA SER A 299 2.57 3.22 0.31
C SER A 299 1.91 1.87 0.66
N MET A 300 2.11 0.84 -0.17
CA MET A 300 1.68 -0.52 0.12
C MET A 300 2.33 -1.03 1.40
N TYR A 301 3.64 -0.86 1.53
CA TYR A 301 4.42 -1.32 2.67
C TYR A 301 3.99 -0.62 3.96
N GLN A 302 3.79 0.70 3.91
CA GLN A 302 3.23 1.49 5.02
C GLN A 302 1.85 0.97 5.43
N SER A 303 1.00 0.62 4.47
CA SER A 303 -0.33 0.09 4.75
C SER A 303 -0.26 -1.28 5.43
N ILE A 304 0.56 -2.20 4.91
CA ILE A 304 0.80 -3.53 5.50
C ILE A 304 1.29 -3.39 6.95
N VAL A 305 2.35 -2.60 7.19
CA VAL A 305 2.90 -2.38 8.52
C VAL A 305 1.85 -1.76 9.46
N THR A 306 1.10 -0.77 8.99
CA THR A 306 0.04 -0.12 9.79
C THR A 306 -1.05 -1.11 10.18
N ILE A 307 -1.47 -1.98 9.26
CA ILE A 307 -2.47 -3.02 9.52
C ILE A 307 -1.93 -4.04 10.52
N ILE A 308 -0.67 -4.47 10.39
CA ILE A 308 -0.04 -5.38 11.34
C ILE A 308 -0.03 -4.76 12.75
N ILE A 309 0.40 -3.50 12.87
CA ILE A 309 0.44 -2.77 14.14
C ILE A 309 -0.97 -2.63 14.75
N LYS A 310 -1.99 -2.37 13.94
CA LYS A 310 -3.34 -2.12 14.46
C LYS A 310 -4.10 -3.40 14.80
N SER A 311 -3.94 -4.45 14.00
CA SER A 311 -4.88 -5.59 14.00
C SER A 311 -4.22 -6.93 14.29
N HIS A 312 -2.91 -7.09 14.07
CA HIS A 312 -2.28 -8.43 14.07
C HIS A 312 -1.02 -8.56 14.95
N ARG A 313 -0.67 -7.57 15.80
CA ARG A 313 0.61 -7.55 16.56
C ARG A 313 0.94 -8.85 17.28
N VAL A 314 0.03 -9.32 18.13
CA VAL A 314 0.26 -10.54 18.93
C VAL A 314 0.22 -11.79 18.05
N ARG A 315 -0.73 -11.85 17.13
CA ARG A 315 -0.86 -12.97 16.18
C ARG A 315 0.41 -13.17 15.36
N VAL A 316 1.09 -12.09 14.98
CA VAL A 316 2.36 -12.15 14.23
C VAL A 316 3.47 -12.85 15.02
N LEU A 317 3.55 -12.64 16.33
CA LEU A 317 4.56 -13.28 17.18
C LEU A 317 4.21 -14.76 17.45
N CYS A 318 2.92 -15.07 17.51
CA CYS A 318 2.41 -16.39 17.86
C CYS A 318 2.21 -17.35 16.67
N SER A 319 2.19 -16.86 15.42
CA SER A 319 1.95 -17.67 14.22
C SER A 319 3.21 -17.85 13.36
N GLU A 320 3.59 -19.10 13.09
CA GLU A 320 4.73 -19.45 12.23
C GLU A 320 4.57 -18.88 10.81
N ARG A 321 3.34 -18.89 10.27
CA ARG A 321 3.03 -18.31 8.96
C ARG A 321 3.32 -16.81 8.92
N TRP A 322 2.94 -16.09 9.96
CA TRP A 322 3.26 -14.66 10.04
C TRP A 322 4.75 -14.40 10.18
N ARG A 323 5.52 -15.30 10.80
CA ARG A 323 6.99 -15.16 10.85
C ARG A 323 7.61 -15.22 9.47
N SER A 324 7.13 -16.09 8.59
CA SER A 324 7.57 -16.12 7.19
C SER A 324 7.27 -14.79 6.49
N VAL A 325 6.07 -14.22 6.69
CA VAL A 325 5.71 -12.90 6.15
C VAL A 325 6.65 -11.80 6.66
N ILE A 326 6.91 -11.73 7.98
CA ILE A 326 7.83 -10.74 8.54
C ILE A 326 9.25 -10.93 8.00
N THR A 327 9.70 -12.17 7.84
CA THR A 327 11.02 -12.47 7.28
C THR A 327 11.15 -11.96 5.84
N ASP A 328 10.14 -12.19 5.00
CA ASP A 328 10.14 -11.69 3.62
C ASP A 328 10.08 -10.17 3.56
N LEU A 329 9.28 -9.55 4.42
CA LEU A 329 9.25 -8.09 4.58
C LEU A 329 10.65 -7.57 4.94
N ILE A 330 11.34 -8.17 5.92
CA ILE A 330 12.71 -7.81 6.29
C ILE A 330 13.66 -7.94 5.08
N ASN A 331 13.51 -8.98 4.26
CA ASN A 331 14.36 -9.16 3.07
C ASN A 331 14.13 -8.07 2.00
N ILE A 332 12.93 -7.49 1.93
CA ILE A 332 12.62 -6.34 1.06
C ILE A 332 13.14 -5.02 1.66
N THR A 333 13.35 -4.96 2.98
CA THR A 333 13.66 -3.72 3.72
C THR A 333 14.90 -2.95 3.25
N PRO A 334 16.05 -3.59 2.92
CA PRO A 334 17.26 -2.88 2.49
C PRO A 334 17.10 -2.05 1.22
N TRP A 335 15.97 -2.20 0.51
CA TRP A 335 15.71 -1.48 -0.72
C TRP A 335 15.53 0.03 -0.52
N ARG A 336 14.95 0.47 0.62
CA ARG A 336 14.69 1.90 0.89
C ARG A 336 14.73 2.24 2.39
N LEU A 337 15.32 3.40 2.69
CA LEU A 337 15.38 3.97 4.04
C LEU A 337 13.97 4.14 4.66
N SER A 338 13.03 4.71 3.91
CA SER A 338 11.63 4.91 4.34
C SER A 338 10.96 3.60 4.80
N ILE A 339 11.20 2.50 4.09
CA ILE A 339 10.68 1.17 4.45
C ILE A 339 11.35 0.64 5.70
N GLN A 340 12.66 0.82 5.83
CA GLN A 340 13.38 0.44 7.04
C GLN A 340 12.89 1.18 8.28
N GLU A 341 12.59 2.47 8.15
CA GLU A 341 11.96 3.23 9.24
C GLU A 341 10.62 2.64 9.67
N LEU A 342 9.80 2.17 8.72
CA LEU A 342 8.52 1.53 9.01
C LEU A 342 8.71 0.19 9.73
N VAL A 343 9.69 -0.62 9.35
CA VAL A 343 9.98 -1.90 10.01
C VAL A 343 10.55 -1.69 11.41
N VAL A 344 11.44 -0.71 11.62
CA VAL A 344 11.89 -0.34 12.97
C VAL A 344 10.70 0.11 13.83
N LYS A 345 9.78 0.91 13.27
CA LYS A 345 8.54 1.29 13.97
C LYS A 345 7.70 0.07 14.34
N LEU A 346 7.55 -0.90 13.44
CA LEU A 346 6.86 -2.15 13.74
C LEU A 346 7.48 -2.89 14.94
N PHE A 347 8.82 -3.01 14.97
CA PHE A 347 9.51 -3.67 16.07
C PHE A 347 9.38 -2.93 17.40
N ILE A 348 9.40 -1.58 17.38
CA ILE A 348 9.10 -0.76 18.56
C ILE A 348 7.71 -1.09 19.10
N GLU A 349 6.70 -1.21 18.23
CA GLU A 349 5.32 -1.52 18.64
C GLU A 349 5.16 -2.93 19.22
N PHE A 350 5.99 -3.90 18.83
CA PHE A 350 6.02 -5.21 19.48
C PHE A 350 6.52 -5.15 20.93
N TYR A 351 7.35 -4.17 21.28
CA TYR A 351 7.75 -3.87 22.66
C TYR A 351 6.81 -2.89 23.36
N SER A 352 5.51 -2.93 23.07
CA SER A 352 4.49 -2.23 23.85
C SER A 352 4.03 -3.07 25.05
N ASP A 353 3.65 -2.40 26.13
CA ASP A 353 3.11 -3.06 27.34
C ASP A 353 1.86 -3.88 27.01
N GLU A 354 1.04 -3.40 26.07
CA GLU A 354 -0.16 -4.10 25.59
C GLU A 354 0.19 -5.48 25.01
N VAL A 355 1.19 -5.55 24.12
CA VAL A 355 1.65 -6.81 23.52
C VAL A 355 2.26 -7.73 24.58
N ALA A 356 3.07 -7.17 25.49
CA ALA A 356 3.71 -7.93 26.57
C ALA A 356 2.69 -8.56 27.53
N ASN A 357 1.67 -7.81 27.92
CA ASN A 357 0.60 -8.29 28.79
C ASN A 357 -0.22 -9.40 28.11
N GLN A 358 -0.52 -9.25 26.81
CA GLN A 358 -1.23 -10.27 26.04
C GLN A 358 -0.40 -11.55 25.90
N LEU A 359 0.90 -11.46 25.58
CA LEU A 359 1.78 -12.64 25.51
C LEU A 359 1.95 -13.32 26.87
N THR A 360 1.95 -12.54 27.97
CA THR A 360 2.01 -13.07 29.34
C THR A 360 0.75 -13.85 29.68
N THR A 361 -0.42 -13.30 29.33
CA THR A 361 -1.72 -13.97 29.48
C THR A 361 -1.77 -15.28 28.66
N LEU A 362 -1.15 -15.29 27.48
CA LEU A 362 -1.05 -16.47 26.62
C LEU A 362 0.07 -17.45 27.03
N GLY A 363 0.89 -17.12 28.03
CA GLY A 363 2.01 -17.96 28.47
C GLY A 363 3.12 -18.14 27.43
N CYS A 364 3.27 -17.19 26.49
CA CYS A 364 4.22 -17.29 25.37
C CYS A 364 5.11 -16.04 25.24
N VAL A 365 5.51 -15.45 26.36
CA VAL A 365 6.33 -14.23 26.41
C VAL A 365 7.68 -14.42 25.74
N GLU A 366 8.20 -15.65 25.71
CA GLU A 366 9.44 -16.01 25.01
C GLU A 366 9.40 -15.72 23.51
N ARG A 367 8.23 -15.55 22.91
CA ARG A 367 8.09 -15.13 21.51
C ARG A 367 8.64 -13.72 21.25
N MET A 368 8.84 -12.89 22.28
CA MET A 368 9.55 -11.62 22.13
C MET A 368 11.00 -11.78 21.67
N LYS A 369 11.62 -12.95 21.87
CA LYS A 369 12.95 -13.27 21.33
C LYS A 369 13.01 -13.15 19.79
N LEU A 370 11.89 -13.30 19.10
CA LEU A 370 11.84 -13.17 17.65
C LEU A 370 12.10 -11.72 17.21
N VAL A 371 11.64 -10.74 17.98
CA VAL A 371 11.75 -9.32 17.62
C VAL A 371 13.22 -8.90 17.56
N ARG A 372 14.03 -9.33 18.53
CA ARG A 372 15.49 -9.07 18.53
C ARG A 372 16.21 -9.80 17.37
N GLU A 373 15.80 -11.02 17.03
CA GLU A 373 16.37 -11.79 15.92
C GLU A 373 16.05 -11.14 14.57
N TRP A 374 14.82 -10.67 14.41
CA TRP A 374 14.38 -9.90 13.24
C TRP A 374 15.07 -8.55 13.13
N ALA A 375 15.23 -7.84 14.24
CA ALA A 375 15.92 -6.56 14.27
C ALA A 375 17.40 -6.70 13.87
N GLU A 376 18.09 -7.70 14.43
CA GLU A 376 19.48 -7.99 14.06
C GLU A 376 19.59 -8.40 12.58
N ARG A 377 18.70 -9.28 12.12
CA ARG A 377 18.68 -9.71 10.71
C ARG A 377 18.47 -8.54 9.75
N MET A 378 17.56 -7.63 10.06
CA MET A 378 17.33 -6.43 9.26
C MET A 378 18.57 -5.53 9.20
N CYS A 379 19.30 -5.40 10.30
CA CYS A 379 20.57 -4.67 10.33
C CYS A 379 21.62 -5.37 9.46
N ILE A 380 21.74 -6.70 9.54
CA ILE A 380 22.67 -7.52 8.72
C ILE A 380 22.36 -7.41 7.22
N THR A 381 21.08 -7.51 6.83
CA THR A 381 20.71 -7.38 5.42
C THR A 381 20.87 -5.94 4.91
N GLY A 382 20.82 -4.96 5.82
CA GLY A 382 20.98 -3.53 5.53
C GLY A 382 22.42 -2.99 5.60
N VAL A 383 23.45 -3.82 5.81
CA VAL A 383 24.85 -3.37 6.06
C VAL A 383 25.42 -2.45 4.97
N ASN A 384 24.86 -2.44 3.76
CA ASN A 384 25.28 -1.55 2.66
C ASN A 384 24.63 -0.14 2.69
N MET A 385 23.99 0.25 3.80
CA MET A 385 23.41 1.59 3.96
C MET A 385 24.45 2.71 3.82
N LYS A 386 24.05 3.83 3.22
CA LYS A 386 24.91 5.02 3.16
C LYS A 386 25.04 5.62 4.57
N THR A 387 26.17 6.28 4.87
CA THR A 387 26.42 6.88 6.19
C THR A 387 25.32 7.87 6.63
N GLY A 388 24.70 8.58 5.68
CA GLY A 388 23.56 9.47 5.94
C GLY A 388 22.31 8.74 6.43
N ASP A 389 22.04 7.55 5.88
CA ASP A 389 20.88 6.72 6.21
C ASP A 389 21.01 6.16 7.63
N VAL A 390 22.22 5.72 7.99
CA VAL A 390 22.55 5.26 9.35
C VAL A 390 22.26 6.35 10.39
N LYS A 391 22.65 7.60 10.11
CA LYS A 391 22.38 8.73 11.00
C LYS A 391 20.88 8.99 11.18
N ALA A 392 20.09 8.87 10.10
CA ALA A 392 18.64 9.06 10.15
C ALA A 392 17.93 7.98 10.98
N LEU A 393 18.42 6.74 10.94
CA LEU A 393 17.84 5.62 11.69
C LEU A 393 18.28 5.54 13.15
N ARG A 394 19.42 6.16 13.51
CA ARG A 394 20.06 6.03 14.82
C ARG A 394 19.09 6.24 16.00
N HIS A 395 18.34 7.33 15.98
CA HIS A 395 17.38 7.63 17.06
C HIS A 395 16.28 6.56 17.17
N LYS A 396 15.83 6.01 16.04
CA LYS A 396 14.79 4.96 16.00
C LYS A 396 15.33 3.63 16.54
N TYR A 397 16.58 3.29 16.21
CA TYR A 397 17.25 2.11 16.80
C TYR A 397 17.45 2.26 18.30
N LEU A 398 17.91 3.43 18.76
CA LEU A 398 18.05 3.72 20.19
C LEU A 398 16.70 3.61 20.92
N LEU A 399 15.62 4.17 20.36
CA LEU A 399 14.28 4.04 20.92
C LEU A 399 13.83 2.56 21.00
N MET A 400 14.10 1.77 19.98
CA MET A 400 13.79 0.34 19.99
C MET A 400 14.58 -0.42 21.07
N ILE A 401 15.89 -0.14 21.21
CA ILE A 401 16.72 -0.71 22.27
C ILE A 401 16.14 -0.34 23.64
N PHE A 402 15.84 0.94 23.85
CA PHE A 402 15.24 1.42 25.10
C PHE A 402 13.94 0.70 25.44
N ARG A 403 13.00 0.64 24.49
CA ARG A 403 11.71 -0.06 24.68
C ARG A 403 11.88 -1.53 25.03
N SER A 404 12.84 -2.21 24.40
CA SER A 404 13.15 -3.61 24.70
C SER A 404 13.61 -3.85 26.15
N THR A 405 14.17 -2.84 26.82
CA THR A 405 14.58 -2.93 28.24
C THR A 405 13.44 -2.71 29.23
N GLN A 406 12.37 -2.03 28.81
CA GLN A 406 11.23 -1.71 29.68
C GLN A 406 10.27 -2.89 29.82
N VAL A 407 10.22 -3.74 28.80
CA VAL A 407 9.24 -4.80 28.69
C VAL A 407 9.76 -6.11 29.31
N VAL A 408 8.88 -6.81 30.04
CA VAL A 408 9.17 -8.14 30.63
C VAL A 408 10.47 -8.09 31.46
N SER A 409 10.63 -7.04 32.28
CA SER A 409 11.83 -6.82 33.10
C SER A 409 13.16 -6.85 32.33
N GLY A 410 13.14 -6.58 31.02
CA GLY A 410 14.31 -6.59 30.15
C GLY A 410 14.87 -7.97 29.80
N ILE A 411 14.14 -9.07 30.09
CA ILE A 411 14.59 -10.44 29.82
C ILE A 411 14.88 -10.66 28.32
N TYR A 412 14.08 -10.07 27.45
CA TYR A 412 14.21 -10.18 25.99
C TYR A 412 14.73 -8.89 25.35
N SER A 413 15.51 -8.11 26.11
CA SER A 413 16.10 -6.87 25.63
C SER A 413 17.12 -7.08 24.50
N ILE A 414 17.25 -6.06 23.66
CA ILE A 414 18.32 -5.94 22.67
C ILE A 414 19.59 -5.52 23.41
N ARG A 415 20.66 -6.31 23.27
CA ARG A 415 21.93 -6.12 23.99
C ARG A 415 23.11 -6.36 23.05
N PRO A 416 24.32 -5.83 23.36
CA PRO A 416 25.48 -5.99 22.49
C PRO A 416 25.89 -7.45 22.25
N ASP A 417 25.68 -8.33 23.24
CA ASP A 417 26.00 -9.76 23.15
C ASP A 417 25.04 -10.54 22.25
N VAL A 418 23.84 -10.01 22.00
CA VAL A 418 22.76 -10.70 21.26
C VAL A 418 22.54 -10.10 19.88
N CYS A 419 22.62 -8.78 19.76
CA CYS A 419 22.38 -8.03 18.52
C CYS A 419 23.57 -7.09 18.24
N PRO A 420 24.77 -7.65 17.95
CA PRO A 420 25.99 -6.86 17.83
C PRO A 420 25.93 -5.85 16.69
N VAL A 421 25.37 -6.20 15.52
CA VAL A 421 25.32 -5.29 14.36
C VAL A 421 24.36 -4.15 14.61
N LEU A 422 23.18 -4.43 15.16
CA LEU A 422 22.23 -3.39 15.53
C LEU A 422 22.81 -2.45 16.58
N TRP A 423 23.48 -3.01 17.60
CA TRP A 423 24.14 -2.22 18.63
C TRP A 423 25.22 -1.31 18.04
N GLU A 424 26.05 -1.86 17.16
CA GLU A 424 27.07 -1.08 16.46
C GLU A 424 26.44 0.09 15.68
N ILE A 425 25.40 -0.16 14.87
CA ILE A 425 24.72 0.87 14.08
C ILE A 425 24.09 1.95 14.99
N ALA A 426 23.45 1.55 16.10
CA ALA A 426 22.80 2.47 17.03
C ALA A 426 23.79 3.39 17.76
N PHE A 427 25.01 2.89 18.01
CA PHE A 427 26.04 3.60 18.77
C PHE A 427 27.25 4.05 17.94
N GLN A 428 27.26 3.79 16.62
CA GLN A 428 28.32 4.21 15.69
C GLN A 428 28.58 5.72 15.78
N GLY A 429 29.86 6.09 15.91
CA GLY A 429 30.32 7.46 16.15
C GLY A 429 30.71 7.78 17.60
N ASN A 430 30.42 6.88 18.56
CA ASN A 430 30.92 6.96 19.93
C ASN A 430 32.03 5.91 20.14
N LYS A 431 33.29 6.26 19.84
CA LYS A 431 34.43 5.34 19.95
C LYS A 431 34.82 4.97 21.40
N ASP A 432 34.27 5.65 22.41
CA ASP A 432 34.67 5.48 23.83
C ASP A 432 33.64 4.78 24.73
N VAL A 433 32.70 4.06 24.12
CA VAL A 433 31.43 3.78 24.77
C VAL A 433 31.29 2.27 24.98
N ASN A 434 32.14 1.78 25.89
CA ASN A 434 32.00 0.51 26.60
C ASN A 434 30.81 0.63 27.57
N LEU A 435 29.60 0.83 27.06
CA LEU A 435 28.43 1.04 27.89
C LEU A 435 28.01 -0.27 28.51
N ASN A 436 28.15 -0.36 29.82
CA ASN A 436 27.29 -1.25 30.58
C ASN A 436 25.82 -0.79 30.42
N ALA A 437 24.86 -1.68 30.73
CA ALA A 437 23.43 -1.39 30.58
C ALA A 437 22.94 -0.13 31.34
N LYS A 438 23.70 0.32 32.35
CA LYS A 438 23.40 1.50 33.16
C LYS A 438 23.82 2.79 32.44
N ASP A 439 24.95 2.78 31.76
CA ASP A 439 25.44 3.93 31.00
C ASP A 439 24.67 4.09 29.68
N ALA A 440 24.24 3.00 29.05
CA ALA A 440 23.35 3.04 27.89
C ALA A 440 22.01 3.69 28.24
N ARG A 441 21.51 3.43 29.45
CA ARG A 441 20.31 4.08 30.00
C ARG A 441 20.53 5.58 30.24
N ALA A 442 21.67 5.99 30.80
CA ALA A 442 22.01 7.40 30.97
C ALA A 442 22.14 8.15 29.63
N LEU A 443 22.75 7.53 28.62
CA LEU A 443 22.81 8.09 27.26
C LEU A 443 21.43 8.16 26.61
N LEU A 444 20.58 7.15 26.81
CA LEU A 444 19.20 7.17 26.32
C LEU A 444 18.36 8.26 27.02
N GLU A 445 18.57 8.50 28.31
CA GLU A 445 17.95 9.59 29.07
C GLU A 445 18.50 10.98 28.69
N MET A 446 19.67 11.07 28.04
CA MET A 446 20.21 12.32 27.48
C MET A 446 19.73 12.61 26.05
N TYR A 447 19.28 11.59 25.30
CA TYR A 447 18.86 11.71 23.89
C TYR A 447 17.33 11.73 23.70
N LEU A 448 16.56 11.39 24.74
CA LEU A 448 15.11 11.56 24.86
C LEU A 448 14.81 12.84 25.65
#